data_AF-A0A520SEF2-F1
#
_entry.id   AF-A0A520SEF2-F1
#
_cell.length_a   1.000
_cell.length_b   1.000
_cell.length_c   1.000
_cell.angle_alpha   90.00
_cell.angle_beta   90.00
_cell.angle_gamma   90.00
#
_symmetry.space_group_name_H-M   'P 1'
#
loop_
_entity.id
_entity.type
_entity.pdbx_description
1 polymer ?
#
loop_
_entity_poly.entity_id
_entity_poly.type
_entity_poly.pdbx_seq_one_letter_code
_entity_poly.pdbx_strand_id
1 'polypeptide(L)'
;MEKWVKATARHGRNLSVYLATSAARCWFHFGLDDPMIFASARDVVKDGGRPTDQCFECEGVGHAFANAVRPSFREQAAELAQRRTLDFFQQAFVGGAAR
;
A
#
# COMPACT_ATOMS: atom_id res chain seq x y z
N MET A 1 -14.72 18.45 -11.04
CA MET A 1 -14.94 17.50 -9.92
C MET A 1 -13.56 17.15 -9.39
N GLU A 2 -13.17 17.68 -8.23
CA GLU A 2 -11.84 17.41 -7.65
C GLU A 2 -11.74 15.94 -7.24
N LYS A 3 -10.78 15.22 -7.82
CA LYS A 3 -10.47 13.84 -7.41
C LYS A 3 -9.60 13.88 -6.16
N TRP A 4 -10.20 13.60 -5.02
CA TRP A 4 -9.50 13.45 -3.76
C TRP A 4 -8.77 12.10 -3.74
N VAL A 5 -7.46 12.12 -3.48
CA VAL A 5 -6.69 10.90 -3.27
C VAL A 5 -6.43 10.72 -1.77
N LYS A 6 -6.73 9.52 -1.26
CA LYS A 6 -6.63 9.20 0.17
C LYS A 6 -5.48 8.23 0.42
N ALA A 7 -4.53 8.62 1.28
CA ALA A 7 -3.52 7.73 1.85
C ALA A 7 -4.01 7.21 3.21
N THR A 8 -4.02 5.90 3.43
CA THR A 8 -4.31 5.33 4.76
C THR A 8 -3.33 4.22 5.10
N ALA A 9 -2.70 4.31 6.28
CA ALA A 9 -2.04 3.18 6.90
C ALA A 9 -3.07 2.34 7.64
N ARG A 10 -3.16 1.04 7.35
CA ARG A 10 -4.03 0.10 8.05
C ARG A 10 -3.26 -1.14 8.47
N HIS A 11 -3.67 -1.70 9.59
CA HIS A 11 -3.33 -3.07 9.96
C HIS A 11 -4.11 -4.00 9.02
N GLY A 12 -3.50 -5.05 8.45
CA GLY A 12 -4.06 -5.88 7.35
C GLY A 12 -5.33 -6.68 7.63
N ARG A 13 -6.11 -6.29 8.63
CA ARG A 13 -7.48 -6.77 8.84
C ARG A 13 -8.43 -6.12 7.83
N ASN A 14 -9.43 -6.89 7.39
CA ASN A 14 -10.49 -6.46 6.47
C ASN A 14 -10.01 -6.03 5.07
N LEU A 15 -8.87 -6.54 4.60
CA LEU A 15 -8.38 -6.27 3.23
C LEU A 15 -9.40 -6.71 2.16
N SER A 16 -10.03 -7.88 2.33
CA SER A 16 -11.06 -8.38 1.41
C SER A 16 -12.26 -7.43 1.30
N VAL A 17 -12.75 -6.93 2.43
CA VAL A 17 -13.84 -5.93 2.46
C VAL A 17 -13.43 -4.65 1.75
N TYR A 18 -12.18 -4.21 1.93
CA TYR A 18 -11.70 -2.98 1.30
C TYR A 18 -11.58 -3.11 -0.22
N LEU A 19 -11.04 -4.24 -0.71
CA LEU A 19 -10.97 -4.53 -2.13
C LEU A 19 -12.37 -4.60 -2.76
N ALA A 20 -13.33 -5.19 -2.06
CA ALA A 20 -14.71 -5.31 -2.53
C ALA A 20 -15.49 -3.97 -2.54
N THR A 21 -15.12 -3.02 -1.69
CA THR A 21 -15.92 -1.80 -1.45
C THR A 21 -15.27 -0.51 -1.94
N SER A 22 -13.95 -0.48 -2.17
CA SER A 22 -13.25 0.73 -2.57
C SER A 22 -13.43 1.01 -4.07
N ALA A 23 -14.03 2.15 -4.41
CA ALA A 23 -14.05 2.65 -5.78
C ALA A 23 -12.68 3.20 -6.25
N ALA A 24 -11.71 3.39 -5.34
CA ALA A 24 -10.42 3.99 -5.64
C ALA A 24 -9.30 2.95 -5.75
N ARG A 25 -8.37 3.14 -6.70
CA ARG A 25 -7.13 2.35 -6.86
C ARG A 25 -6.31 2.33 -5.56
N CYS A 26 -5.65 1.21 -5.26
CA CYS A 26 -4.96 0.98 -3.99
C CYS A 26 -3.53 0.50 -4.19
N TRP A 27 -2.56 1.10 -3.48
CA TRP A 27 -1.19 0.59 -3.34
C TRP A 27 -0.92 0.13 -1.90
N PHE A 28 -0.42 -1.09 -1.77
CA PHE A 28 -0.14 -1.73 -0.51
C PHE A 28 1.37 -1.98 -0.36
N HIS A 29 1.91 -1.68 0.82
CA HIS A 29 3.29 -2.01 1.19
C HIS A 29 3.27 -2.90 2.43
N PHE A 30 3.67 -4.16 2.28
CA PHE A 30 3.68 -5.14 3.36
C PHE A 30 5.12 -5.49 3.74
N GLY A 31 5.48 -5.31 5.01
CA GLY A 31 6.70 -5.88 5.56
C GLY A 31 6.52 -7.38 5.74
N LEU A 32 7.44 -8.20 5.21
CA LEU A 32 7.35 -9.66 5.30
C LEU A 32 7.61 -10.20 6.70
N ASP A 33 8.32 -9.43 7.54
CA ASP A 33 8.58 -9.78 8.93
C ASP A 33 7.51 -9.16 9.86
N ASP A 34 6.41 -8.63 9.32
CA ASP A 34 5.30 -8.10 10.12
C ASP A 34 4.47 -9.26 10.69
N PRO A 35 4.52 -9.53 12.01
CA PRO A 35 3.79 -10.64 12.61
C PRO A 35 2.27 -10.45 12.55
N MET A 36 1.80 -9.25 12.16
CA MET A 36 0.39 -8.90 12.03
C MET A 36 -0.14 -9.11 10.61
N ILE A 37 0.72 -9.42 9.63
CA ILE A 37 0.36 -9.59 8.21
C ILE A 37 0.78 -10.99 7.75
N PHE A 38 -0.15 -11.94 7.83
CA PHE A 38 0.06 -13.29 7.34
C PHE A 38 0.10 -13.34 5.80
N ALA A 39 0.73 -14.37 5.24
CA ALA A 39 0.76 -14.61 3.79
C ALA A 39 -0.66 -14.59 3.18
N SER A 40 -1.63 -15.24 3.84
CA SER A 40 -3.03 -15.25 3.39
C SER A 40 -3.65 -13.86 3.24
N ALA A 41 -3.24 -12.88 4.04
CA ALA A 41 -3.72 -11.51 3.90
C ALA A 41 -3.13 -10.82 2.66
N ARG A 42 -1.88 -11.16 2.30
CA ARG A 42 -1.22 -10.67 1.07
C ARG A 42 -1.81 -11.34 -0.17
N ASP A 43 -2.11 -12.63 -0.08
CA ASP A 43 -2.74 -13.41 -1.16
C ASP A 43 -4.12 -12.84 -1.52
N VAL A 44 -4.92 -12.41 -0.54
CA VAL A 44 -6.19 -11.70 -0.78
C VAL A 44 -6.02 -10.48 -1.71
N VAL A 45 -4.92 -9.73 -1.57
CA VAL A 45 -4.64 -8.57 -2.43
C VAL A 45 -4.17 -9.00 -3.81
N LYS A 46 -3.35 -10.05 -3.89
CA LYS A 46 -2.83 -10.58 -5.16
C LYS A 46 -3.94 -11.22 -6.01
N ASP A 47 -4.85 -11.96 -5.38
CA ASP A 47 -5.88 -12.75 -6.06
C ASP A 47 -7.18 -11.96 -6.25
N GLY A 48 -7.54 -11.11 -5.28
CA GLY A 48 -8.79 -10.35 -5.26
C GLY A 48 -8.65 -8.88 -5.66
N GLY A 49 -7.44 -8.40 -5.89
CA GLY A 49 -7.17 -7.02 -6.30
C GLY A 49 -7.58 -6.76 -7.74
N ARG A 50 -7.87 -5.49 -8.07
CA ARG A 50 -8.06 -5.09 -9.47
C ARG A 50 -6.71 -5.03 -10.18
N PRO A 51 -6.66 -5.13 -11.51
CA PRO A 51 -5.41 -5.00 -12.27
C PRO A 51 -4.64 -3.70 -12.03
N THR A 52 -5.33 -2.65 -11.56
CA THR A 52 -4.73 -1.35 -11.27
C THR A 52 -4.22 -1.23 -9.83
N ASP A 53 -4.60 -2.13 -8.93
CA ASP A 53 -4.06 -2.18 -7.58
C ASP A 53 -2.62 -2.73 -7.62
N GLN A 54 -1.78 -2.36 -6.64
CA GLN A 54 -0.42 -2.89 -6.53
C GLN A 54 -0.14 -3.36 -5.11
N CYS A 55 0.58 -4.48 -5.02
CA CYS A 55 1.00 -5.09 -3.76
C CYS A 55 2.52 -5.22 -3.76
N PHE A 56 3.18 -4.51 -2.84
CA PHE A 56 4.63 -4.54 -2.68
C PHE A 56 5.00 -5.27 -1.40
N GLU A 57 5.76 -6.34 -1.56
CA GLU A 57 6.33 -7.11 -0.46
C GLU A 57 7.75 -6.59 -0.16
N CYS A 58 7.98 -6.21 1.08
CA CYS A 58 9.23 -5.60 1.54
C CYS A 58 9.94 -6.61 2.45
N GLU A 59 11.04 -7.19 1.97
CA GLU A 59 11.84 -8.16 2.70
C GLU A 59 12.63 -7.51 3.85
N GLY A 60 12.85 -8.26 4.94
CA GLY A 60 13.70 -7.84 6.06
C GLY A 60 13.12 -6.73 6.93
N VAL A 61 11.84 -6.38 6.75
CA VAL A 61 11.17 -5.32 7.50
C VAL A 61 9.83 -5.79 8.06
N GLY A 62 9.52 -5.33 9.27
CA GLY A 62 8.30 -5.68 9.98
C GLY A 62 7.31 -4.53 10.11
N HIS A 63 6.47 -4.62 11.12
CA HIS A 63 5.41 -3.64 11.37
C HIS A 63 5.95 -2.20 11.49
N ALA A 64 5.25 -1.25 10.86
CA ALA A 64 5.56 0.18 10.90
C ALA A 64 6.99 0.55 10.45
N PHE A 65 7.56 -0.18 9.48
CA PHE A 65 8.92 0.08 8.96
C PHE A 65 9.13 1.49 8.40
N ALA A 66 8.05 2.20 8.02
CA ALA A 66 8.10 3.56 7.49
C ALA A 66 7.91 4.66 8.56
N ASN A 67 7.77 4.31 9.84
CA ASN A 67 7.59 5.28 10.91
C ASN A 67 8.93 5.63 11.56
N ALA A 68 9.51 6.79 11.20
CA ALA A 68 10.82 7.26 11.66
C ALA A 68 11.00 7.40 13.18
N VAL A 69 9.89 7.43 13.95
CA VAL A 69 9.93 7.56 15.41
C VAL A 69 10.00 6.19 16.12
N ARG A 70 9.76 5.08 15.39
CA ARG A 70 9.70 3.73 15.99
C ARG A 70 11.02 2.97 15.79
N PRO A 71 11.41 2.08 16.73
CA PRO A 71 12.58 1.20 16.56
C PRO A 71 12.50 0.27 15.34
N SER A 72 11.29 -0.01 14.85
CA SER A 72 11.06 -0.81 13.66
C SER A 72 11.34 -0.05 12.36
N PHE A 73 11.67 1.25 12.41
CA PHE A 73 12.01 2.04 11.23
C PHE A 73 13.16 1.43 10.42
N ARG A 74 13.00 1.39 9.10
CA ARG A 74 14.01 0.91 8.15
C ARG A 74 14.06 1.89 6.99
N GLU A 75 15.04 2.78 7.03
CA GLU A 75 15.18 3.93 6.14
C GLU A 75 15.04 3.56 4.66
N GLN A 76 15.83 2.61 4.16
CA GLN A 76 15.81 2.22 2.75
C GLN A 76 14.42 1.71 2.29
N ALA A 77 13.75 0.91 3.12
CA ALA A 77 12.42 0.41 2.83
C ALA A 77 11.37 1.54 2.91
N ALA A 78 11.49 2.43 3.90
CA ALA A 78 10.62 3.58 4.08
C ALA A 78 10.69 4.54 2.88
N GLU A 79 11.90 4.88 2.45
CA GLU A 79 12.13 5.72 1.28
C GLU A 79 11.57 5.07 0.01
N LEU A 80 11.79 3.77 -0.18
CA LEU A 80 11.25 3.06 -1.34
C LEU A 80 9.73 3.06 -1.35
N ALA A 81 9.09 2.79 -0.20
CA ALA A 81 7.64 2.86 -0.06
C ALA A 81 7.10 4.28 -0.27
N GLN A 82 7.84 5.29 0.17
CA GLN A 82 7.49 6.70 -0.05
C GLN A 82 7.61 7.09 -1.52
N ARG A 83 8.70 6.73 -2.21
CA ARG A 83 8.87 6.98 -3.65
C ARG A 83 7.72 6.38 -4.45
N ARG A 84 7.40 5.10 -4.23
CA ARG A 84 6.22 4.46 -4.82
C ARG A 84 4.97 5.26 -4.49
N THR A 85 4.72 5.57 -3.21
CA THR A 85 3.52 6.34 -2.84
C THR A 85 3.42 7.69 -3.59
N LEU A 86 4.52 8.39 -3.83
CA LEU A 86 4.52 9.62 -4.63
C LEU A 86 4.25 9.35 -6.11
N ASP A 87 4.86 8.31 -6.70
CA ASP A 87 4.62 7.90 -8.09
C ASP A 87 3.13 7.54 -8.31
N PHE A 88 2.51 6.88 -7.33
CA PHE A 88 1.07 6.59 -7.35
C PHE A 88 0.22 7.85 -7.49
N PHE A 89 0.54 8.85 -6.67
CA PHE A 89 -0.17 10.11 -6.64
C PHE A 89 0.08 10.91 -7.91
N GLN A 90 1.32 10.96 -8.40
CA GLN A 90 1.62 11.58 -9.68
C GLN A 90 0.81 10.94 -10.82
N GLN A 91 0.72 9.61 -10.89
CA GLN A 91 -0.13 8.94 -11.88
C GLN A 91 -1.61 9.28 -11.69
N ALA A 92 -2.09 9.36 -10.45
CA ALA A 92 -3.49 9.67 -10.15
C ALA A 92 -3.87 11.12 -10.49
N PHE A 93 -2.93 12.07 -10.34
CA PHE A 93 -3.14 13.50 -10.57
C PHE A 93 -2.80 13.95 -12.00
N VAL A 94 -1.76 13.41 -12.63
CA VAL A 94 -1.33 13.74 -14.00
C VAL A 94 -2.10 12.92 -15.04
N GLY A 95 -2.49 11.69 -14.72
CA GLY A 95 -3.29 10.81 -15.59
C GLY A 95 -4.75 11.22 -15.76
N GLY A 96 -5.21 12.30 -15.10
CA GLY A 96 -6.55 12.85 -15.30
C GLY A 96 -6.79 13.51 -16.66
N ALA A 97 -5.77 13.60 -17.52
CA ALA A 97 -5.83 14.18 -18.86
C ALA A 97 -5.75 13.16 -20.02
N ALA A 98 -5.73 11.84 -19.73
CA ALA A 98 -5.88 10.84 -20.78
C ALA A 98 -7.36 10.40 -20.85
N ARG A 99 -7.95 10.73 -22.00
CA ARG A 99 -9.32 10.51 -22.47
C ARG A 99 -9.86 9.10 -22.21
#